data_AF-A0A6C0LZP8-F1
#
_entry.id   AF-A0A6C0LZP8-F1
#
_cell.length_a   1.000
_cell.length_b   1.000
_cell.length_c   1.000
_cell.angle_alpha   90.00
_cell.angle_beta   90.00
_cell.angle_gamma   90.00
#
_symmetry.space_group_name_H-M   'P 1'
#
loop_
_entity.id
_entity.type
_entity.pdbx_description
1 polymer ?
#
loop_
_entity_poly.entity_id
_entity_poly.type
_entity_poly.pdbx_seq_one_letter_code
_entity_poly.pdbx_strand_id
1 'polypeptide(L)'
;MQSDKWGSHAWEYLHTVTFNYPEKPSAIDKQNFYDLFNNLQYTLPCSHCKNSYSIFFKHINIDDYLDSRFGLVFWLYVIHNIVNLKLNKEAARFSDIVKKYEGLRAQCGKIDDQDKLAQCRANVVPIAQEQIDDFCQKCYDKYESITLKKIVKLVKSGVLEENFKGTLLWK
;
A
#
# COMPACT_ATOMS: atom_id res chain seq x y z
N MET A 1 21.24 -1.53 7.76
CA MET A 1 20.64 -2.64 8.54
C MET A 1 20.29 -3.78 7.59
N GLN A 2 20.39 -5.04 8.04
CA GLN A 2 19.99 -6.19 7.23
C GLN A 2 18.48 -6.13 6.95
N SER A 3 18.07 -6.12 5.68
CA SER A 3 16.69 -5.87 5.26
C SER A 3 15.69 -6.93 5.70
N ASP A 4 16.14 -8.15 5.97
CA ASP A 4 15.33 -9.25 6.49
C ASP A 4 14.87 -9.02 7.94
N LYS A 5 15.57 -8.17 8.71
CA LYS A 5 15.24 -7.88 10.13
C LYS A 5 14.21 -6.78 10.31
N TRP A 6 14.02 -5.90 9.33
CA TRP A 6 13.12 -4.74 9.47
C TRP A 6 12.12 -4.59 8.32
N GLY A 7 12.40 -5.17 7.15
CA GLY A 7 11.59 -4.94 5.95
C GLY A 7 10.14 -5.40 6.09
N SER A 8 9.92 -6.61 6.63
CA SER A 8 8.57 -7.14 6.88
C SER A 8 7.78 -6.25 7.84
N HIS A 9 8.39 -5.83 8.95
CA HIS A 9 7.77 -4.96 9.95
C HIS A 9 7.45 -3.57 9.39
N ALA A 10 8.34 -3.01 8.56
CA ALA A 10 8.08 -1.74 7.88
C ALA A 10 6.90 -1.86 6.92
N TRP A 11 6.85 -2.91 6.09
CA TRP A 11 5.71 -3.13 5.20
C TRP A 11 4.40 -3.31 5.97
N GLU A 12 4.43 -4.06 7.08
CA GLU A 12 3.26 -4.25 7.92
C GLU A 12 2.74 -2.93 8.50
N TYR A 13 3.63 -2.10 9.03
CA TYR A 13 3.30 -0.75 9.50
C TYR A 13 2.72 0.11 8.38
N LEU A 14 3.40 0.19 7.23
CA LEU A 14 2.98 1.05 6.12
C LEU A 14 1.61 0.63 5.56
N HIS A 15 1.38 -0.68 5.34
CA HIS A 15 0.07 -1.17 4.92
C HIS A 15 -1.00 -0.81 5.95
N THR A 16 -0.77 -1.09 7.23
CA THR A 16 -1.71 -0.72 8.31
C THR A 16 -2.05 0.77 8.29
N VAL A 17 -1.04 1.64 8.09
CA VAL A 17 -1.22 3.09 7.95
C VAL A 17 -2.12 3.45 6.77
N THR A 18 -1.91 2.86 5.59
CA THR A 18 -2.77 3.12 4.42
C THR A 18 -4.21 2.66 4.63
N PHE A 19 -4.42 1.53 5.29
CA PHE A 19 -5.75 1.03 5.62
C PHE A 19 -6.45 1.89 6.68
N ASN A 20 -5.73 2.75 7.41
CA ASN A 20 -6.31 3.74 8.31
C ASN A 20 -6.50 5.13 7.65
N TYR A 21 -6.09 5.31 6.40
CA TYR A 21 -6.29 6.57 5.69
C TYR A 21 -7.78 6.92 5.60
N PRO A 22 -8.19 8.20 5.74
CA PRO A 22 -9.60 8.55 5.67
C PRO A 22 -10.24 8.19 4.31
N GLU A 23 -11.51 7.81 4.32
CA GLU A 23 -12.26 7.59 3.07
C GLU A 23 -12.44 8.89 2.28
N LYS A 24 -12.55 10.01 2.99
CA LYS A 24 -12.65 11.38 2.46
C LYS A 24 -11.53 12.23 3.08
N PRO A 25 -10.30 12.12 2.58
CA PRO A 25 -9.16 12.81 3.16
C PRO A 25 -9.23 14.32 2.94
N SER A 26 -8.94 15.08 3.99
CA SER A 26 -8.74 16.54 3.90
C SER A 26 -7.41 16.89 3.23
N ALA A 27 -7.19 18.17 2.92
CA ALA A 27 -5.91 18.62 2.37
C ALA A 27 -4.72 18.33 3.31
N ILE A 28 -4.94 18.46 4.62
CA ILE A 28 -3.89 18.16 5.62
C ILE A 28 -3.62 16.66 5.72
N ASP A 29 -4.66 15.80 5.61
CA ASP A 29 -4.46 14.35 5.57
C ASP A 29 -3.62 13.94 4.36
N LYS A 30 -3.93 14.49 3.18
CA LYS A 30 -3.16 14.27 1.94
C LYS A 30 -1.69 14.67 2.12
N GLN A 31 -1.44 15.85 2.66
CA GLN A 31 -0.09 16.35 2.88
C GLN A 31 0.69 15.47 3.87
N ASN A 32 0.10 15.13 5.01
CA ASN A 32 0.75 14.30 6.03
C ASN A 32 1.16 12.92 5.49
N PHE A 33 0.28 12.28 4.73
CA PHE A 33 0.58 10.97 4.14
C PHE A 33 1.55 11.08 2.96
N TYR A 34 1.45 12.13 2.14
CA TYR A 34 2.47 12.42 1.13
C TYR A 34 3.85 12.53 1.76
N ASP A 35 4.00 13.34 2.81
CA ASP A 35 5.29 13.57 3.47
C ASP A 35 5.84 12.31 4.11
N LEU A 36 4.99 11.51 4.77
CA LEU A 36 5.37 10.21 5.32
C LEU A 36 6.01 9.31 4.25
N PHE A 37 5.32 9.10 3.12
CA PHE A 37 5.79 8.21 2.07
C PHE A 37 6.94 8.81 1.26
N ASN A 38 6.92 10.11 0.98
CA ASN A 38 8.01 10.80 0.29
C ASN A 38 9.32 10.72 1.08
N ASN A 39 9.26 10.79 2.42
CA ASN A 39 10.43 10.75 3.29
C ASN A 39 11.06 9.35 3.44
N LEU A 40 10.38 8.28 3.03
CA LEU A 40 10.96 6.93 3.04
C LEU A 40 12.22 6.84 2.17
N GLN A 41 12.30 7.62 1.08
CA GLN A 41 13.49 7.65 0.23
C GLN A 41 14.75 8.15 0.96
N TYR A 42 14.58 8.87 2.08
CA TYR A 42 15.68 9.38 2.90
C TYR A 42 15.91 8.56 4.17
N THR A 43 14.91 7.80 4.63
CA THR A 43 14.91 7.20 5.98
C THR A 43 15.04 5.68 6.00
N LEU A 44 14.70 4.95 4.91
CA LEU A 44 14.82 3.48 4.87
C LEU A 44 16.25 3.02 5.20
N PRO A 45 16.53 2.14 6.18
CA PRO A 45 17.89 1.89 6.67
C PRO A 45 18.74 0.95 5.76
N CYS A 46 18.71 1.19 4.44
CA CYS A 46 19.37 0.44 3.37
C CYS A 46 19.53 1.34 2.12
N SER A 47 20.76 1.57 1.66
CA SER A 47 21.07 2.46 0.53
C SER A 47 20.43 2.00 -0.79
N HIS A 48 20.57 0.73 -1.14
CA HIS A 48 19.93 0.15 -2.33
C HIS A 48 18.41 0.25 -2.30
N CYS A 49 17.82 0.08 -1.11
CA CYS A 49 16.38 0.17 -0.89
C CYS A 49 15.89 1.61 -1.07
N LYS A 50 16.57 2.61 -0.47
CA LYS A 50 16.28 4.04 -0.67
C LYS A 50 16.35 4.43 -2.15
N ASN A 51 17.41 4.03 -2.85
CA ASN A 51 17.61 4.35 -4.26
C ASN A 51 16.51 3.74 -5.14
N SER A 52 16.19 2.45 -4.93
CA SER A 52 15.11 1.79 -5.67
C SER A 52 13.75 2.45 -5.39
N TYR A 53 13.45 2.70 -4.11
CA TYR A 53 12.20 3.34 -3.70
C TYR A 53 12.04 4.75 -4.27
N SER A 54 13.10 5.58 -4.28
CA SER A 54 13.06 6.92 -4.87
C SER A 54 12.64 6.88 -6.35
N ILE A 55 13.16 5.90 -7.09
CA ILE A 55 12.78 5.70 -8.49
C ILE A 55 11.32 5.24 -8.62
N PHE A 56 10.88 4.28 -7.80
CA PHE A 56 9.50 3.79 -7.83
C PHE A 56 8.50 4.87 -7.44
N PHE A 57 8.78 5.64 -6.39
CA PHE A 57 7.96 6.76 -5.93
C PHE A 57 7.85 7.84 -7.01
N LYS A 58 8.93 8.12 -7.75
CA LYS A 58 8.90 9.08 -8.86
C LYS A 58 8.03 8.61 -10.03
N HIS A 59 8.10 7.34 -10.40
CA HIS A 59 7.37 6.81 -11.57
C HIS A 59 5.90 6.50 -11.26
N ILE A 60 5.66 5.92 -10.08
CA ILE A 60 4.34 5.65 -9.54
C ILE A 60 4.06 6.73 -8.48
N ASN A 61 3.93 7.99 -8.91
CA ASN A 61 3.71 9.10 -7.97
C ASN A 61 2.41 8.92 -7.19
N ILE A 62 2.48 9.23 -5.90
CA ILE A 62 1.39 9.02 -4.94
C ILE A 62 0.21 10.00 -5.14
N ASP A 63 0.42 11.14 -5.80
CA ASP A 63 -0.58 12.20 -5.93
C ASP A 63 -1.90 11.72 -6.57
N ASP A 64 -1.80 10.79 -7.52
CA ASP A 64 -2.95 10.21 -8.21
C ASP A 64 -3.77 9.25 -7.34
N TYR A 65 -3.34 8.99 -6.10
CA TYR A 65 -3.88 7.97 -5.20
C TYR A 65 -4.25 8.51 -3.81
N LEU A 66 -3.96 9.79 -3.52
CA LEU A 66 -4.26 10.42 -2.24
C LEU A 66 -5.71 10.90 -2.10
N ASP A 67 -6.56 10.61 -3.08
CA ASP A 67 -7.94 11.09 -3.08
C ASP A 67 -8.89 10.20 -2.28
N SER A 68 -8.48 8.98 -1.90
CA SER A 68 -9.24 8.09 -1.03
C SER A 68 -8.37 7.02 -0.35
N ARG A 69 -8.90 6.36 0.69
CA ARG A 69 -8.32 5.13 1.27
C ARG A 69 -8.00 4.07 0.22
N PHE A 70 -8.94 3.81 -0.69
CA PHE A 70 -8.79 2.81 -1.75
C PHE A 70 -7.58 3.09 -2.64
N GLY A 71 -7.40 4.36 -3.02
CA GLY A 71 -6.25 4.78 -3.84
C GLY A 71 -4.93 4.53 -3.12
N LEU A 72 -4.82 4.98 -1.87
CA LEU A 72 -3.55 4.90 -1.14
C LEU A 72 -3.16 3.46 -0.80
N VAL A 73 -4.14 2.61 -0.43
CA VAL A 73 -3.94 1.17 -0.23
C VAL A 73 -3.44 0.51 -1.52
N PHE A 74 -4.10 0.80 -2.64
CA PHE A 74 -3.74 0.25 -3.94
C PHE A 74 -2.35 0.69 -4.39
N TRP A 75 -2.00 1.95 -4.17
CA TRP A 75 -0.67 2.49 -4.48
C TRP A 75 0.44 1.77 -3.73
N LEU A 76 0.30 1.59 -2.41
CA LEU A 76 1.34 0.91 -1.62
C LEU A 76 1.45 -0.58 -1.99
N TYR A 77 0.31 -1.22 -2.28
CA TYR A 77 0.28 -2.58 -2.82
C TYR A 77 1.12 -2.70 -4.11
N VAL A 78 0.94 -1.79 -5.05
CA VAL A 78 1.69 -1.75 -6.31
C VAL A 78 3.18 -1.61 -6.06
N ILE A 79 3.57 -0.63 -5.23
CA ILE A 79 4.98 -0.41 -4.90
C ILE A 79 5.59 -1.66 -4.27
N HIS A 80 4.87 -2.31 -3.35
CA HIS A 80 5.36 -3.53 -2.68
C HIS A 80 5.53 -4.69 -3.66
N ASN A 81 4.58 -4.89 -4.58
CA ASN A 81 4.72 -5.93 -5.60
C ASN A 81 5.81 -5.61 -6.62
N ILE A 82 6.06 -4.34 -6.95
CA ILE A 82 7.21 -3.95 -7.76
C ILE A 82 8.51 -4.38 -7.06
N VAL A 83 8.62 -4.17 -5.75
CA VAL A 83 9.76 -4.61 -4.94
C VAL A 83 9.87 -6.14 -4.92
N ASN A 84 8.76 -6.87 -4.73
CA ASN A 84 8.77 -8.34 -4.73
C ASN A 84 9.31 -8.89 -6.04
N LEU A 85 8.80 -8.42 -7.17
CA LEU A 85 9.25 -8.86 -8.49
C LEU A 85 10.73 -8.48 -8.74
N LYS A 86 11.17 -7.28 -8.33
CA LYS A 86 12.58 -6.86 -8.41
C LYS A 86 13.52 -7.72 -7.54
N LEU A 87 12.98 -8.47 -6.59
CA LEU A 87 13.68 -9.43 -5.74
C LEU A 87 13.40 -10.89 -6.13
N ASN A 88 12.77 -11.13 -7.29
CA ASN A 88 12.36 -12.46 -7.77
C ASN A 88 11.47 -13.22 -6.78
N LYS A 89 10.60 -12.49 -6.07
CA LYS A 89 9.56 -13.05 -5.20
C LYS A 89 8.22 -13.06 -5.93
N GLU A 90 7.34 -13.95 -5.50
CA GLU A 90 5.96 -13.98 -5.97
C GLU A 90 5.24 -12.68 -5.61
N ALA A 91 4.41 -12.20 -6.55
CA ALA A 91 3.53 -11.08 -6.30
C ALA A 91 2.37 -11.53 -5.40
N ALA A 92 2.03 -10.73 -4.38
CA ALA A 92 0.85 -10.98 -3.59
C ALA A 92 -0.39 -10.62 -4.40
N ARG A 93 -1.50 -11.35 -4.20
CA ARG A 93 -2.80 -10.94 -4.75
C ARG A 93 -3.37 -9.78 -3.95
N PHE A 94 -4.06 -8.87 -4.62
CA PHE A 94 -4.61 -7.70 -3.94
C PHE A 94 -5.70 -8.07 -2.93
N SER A 95 -6.53 -9.05 -3.26
CA SER A 95 -7.57 -9.57 -2.36
C SER A 95 -6.99 -10.15 -1.06
N ASP A 96 -5.82 -10.79 -1.11
CA ASP A 96 -5.14 -11.29 0.09
C ASP A 96 -4.65 -10.15 0.99
N ILE A 97 -4.19 -9.05 0.39
CA ILE A 97 -3.78 -7.84 1.12
C ILE A 97 -5.00 -7.17 1.76
N VAL A 98 -6.09 -6.97 1.01
CA VAL A 98 -7.35 -6.43 1.54
C VAL A 98 -7.87 -7.29 2.68
N LYS A 99 -7.98 -8.61 2.48
CA LYS A 99 -8.40 -9.57 3.50
C LYS A 99 -7.56 -9.47 4.77
N LYS A 100 -6.23 -9.43 4.62
CA LYS A 100 -5.31 -9.34 5.76
C LYS A 100 -5.55 -8.08 6.58
N TYR A 101 -5.52 -6.90 5.96
CA TYR A 101 -5.50 -5.64 6.71
C TYR A 101 -6.90 -5.12 7.07
N GLU A 102 -7.94 -5.38 6.28
CA GLU A 102 -9.32 -5.13 6.72
C GLU A 102 -9.70 -6.06 7.87
N GLY A 103 -9.19 -7.30 7.87
CA GLY A 103 -9.33 -8.22 9.01
C GLY A 103 -8.69 -7.72 10.30
N LEU A 104 -7.84 -6.69 10.27
CA LEU A 104 -7.25 -6.07 11.46
C LEU A 104 -8.03 -4.84 11.94
N ARG A 105 -9.14 -4.48 11.30
CA ARG A 105 -9.83 -3.23 11.62
C ARG A 105 -10.48 -3.30 13.00
N ALA A 106 -10.09 -2.37 13.86
CA ALA A 106 -10.66 -2.24 15.19
C ALA A 106 -12.15 -1.89 15.13
N GLN A 107 -12.95 -2.57 15.93
CA GLN A 107 -14.38 -2.31 16.10
C GLN A 107 -14.64 -1.42 17.32
N CYS A 108 -13.93 -0.29 17.40
CA CYS A 108 -14.02 0.62 18.54
C CYS A 108 -15.03 1.76 18.33
N GLY A 109 -15.76 2.09 19.39
CA GLY A 109 -16.60 3.30 19.48
C GLY A 109 -15.76 4.57 19.72
N LYS A 110 -16.43 5.69 20.00
CA LYS A 110 -15.77 7.00 20.28
C LYS A 110 -14.79 6.92 21.46
N ILE A 111 -13.75 7.76 21.40
CA ILE A 111 -12.55 7.79 22.28
C ILE A 111 -12.85 8.26 23.72
N ASP A 112 -14.07 8.69 24.04
CA ASP A 112 -14.43 9.33 25.31
C ASP A 112 -14.59 8.37 26.51
N ASP A 113 -14.14 7.12 26.40
CA ASP A 113 -14.36 6.09 27.41
C ASP A 113 -13.11 5.19 27.57
N GLN A 114 -12.44 5.31 28.72
CA GLN A 114 -11.23 4.53 29.05
C GLN A 114 -11.50 3.02 29.04
N ASP A 115 -12.72 2.57 29.32
CA ASP A 115 -13.11 1.16 29.28
C ASP A 115 -13.23 0.62 27.84
N LYS A 116 -13.43 1.51 26.85
CA LYS A 116 -13.51 1.13 25.43
C LYS A 116 -12.16 0.99 24.75
N LEU A 117 -11.07 1.51 25.33
CA LEU A 117 -9.71 1.31 24.79
C LEU A 117 -9.30 -0.18 24.84
N ALA A 118 -9.80 -0.93 25.82
CA ALA A 118 -9.62 -2.38 25.94
C ALA A 118 -10.38 -3.15 24.82
N GLN A 119 -11.50 -2.60 24.34
CA GLN A 119 -12.33 -3.22 23.29
C GLN A 119 -11.68 -3.15 21.90
N CYS A 120 -10.77 -2.20 21.65
CA CYS A 120 -9.97 -2.14 20.43
C CYS A 120 -9.16 -3.43 20.18
N ARG A 121 -8.93 -4.24 21.21
CA ARG A 121 -8.14 -5.48 21.17
C ARG A 121 -8.99 -6.75 21.17
N ALA A 122 -10.31 -6.64 21.36
CA ALA A 122 -11.09 -7.76 21.90
C ALA A 122 -11.72 -8.66 20.83
N ASN A 123 -12.05 -8.15 19.63
CA ASN A 123 -12.71 -8.96 18.60
C ASN A 123 -12.25 -8.59 17.19
N VAL A 124 -11.63 -9.57 16.51
CA VAL A 124 -11.40 -9.53 15.06
C VAL A 124 -12.59 -10.22 14.40
N VAL A 125 -13.38 -9.47 13.62
CA VAL A 125 -14.42 -10.06 12.78
C VAL A 125 -13.83 -10.29 11.38
N PRO A 126 -13.89 -11.52 10.85
CA PRO A 126 -13.49 -11.77 9.48
C PRO A 126 -14.31 -10.92 8.50
N ILE A 127 -13.63 -10.22 7.60
CA ILE A 127 -14.27 -9.52 6.49
C ILE A 127 -14.91 -10.53 5.53
N ALA A 128 -16.14 -10.27 5.08
CA ALA A 128 -16.83 -11.13 4.13
C ALA A 128 -16.18 -11.05 2.73
N GLN A 129 -16.22 -12.14 1.96
CA GLN A 129 -15.61 -12.19 0.62
C GLN A 129 -16.18 -11.11 -0.31
N GLU A 130 -17.50 -10.86 -0.26
CA GLU A 130 -18.14 -9.81 -1.04
C GLU A 130 -17.59 -8.40 -0.74
N GLN A 131 -17.23 -8.13 0.52
CA GLN A 131 -16.64 -6.86 0.91
C GLN A 131 -15.19 -6.73 0.42
N ILE A 132 -14.45 -7.84 0.38
CA ILE A 132 -13.11 -7.89 -0.22
C ILE A 132 -13.22 -7.60 -1.72
N ASP A 133 -14.14 -8.28 -2.40
CA ASP A 133 -14.34 -8.17 -3.85
C ASP A 133 -14.77 -6.75 -4.24
N ASP A 134 -15.71 -6.15 -3.50
CA ASP A 134 -16.13 -4.75 -3.68
C ASP A 134 -14.98 -3.76 -3.47
N PHE A 135 -14.16 -3.95 -2.42
CA PHE A 135 -12.97 -3.11 -2.19
C PHE A 135 -12.00 -3.22 -3.37
N CYS A 136 -11.69 -4.44 -3.80
CA CYS A 136 -10.79 -4.68 -4.91
C CYS A 136 -11.31 -4.05 -6.21
N GLN A 137 -12.59 -4.24 -6.52
CA GLN A 137 -13.21 -3.70 -7.72
C GLN A 137 -13.15 -2.16 -7.75
N LYS A 138 -13.48 -1.50 -6.62
CA LYS A 138 -13.37 -0.03 -6.50
C LYS A 138 -11.97 0.48 -6.77
N CYS A 139 -10.94 -0.25 -6.33
CA CYS A 139 -9.56 0.10 -6.64
C CYS A 139 -9.25 -0.08 -8.13
N TYR A 140 -9.63 -1.22 -8.72
CA TYR A 140 -9.34 -1.51 -10.12
C TYR A 140 -10.02 -0.52 -11.07
N ASP A 141 -11.32 -0.28 -10.87
CA ASP A 141 -12.12 0.61 -11.72
C ASP A 141 -11.50 2.00 -11.87
N LYS A 142 -10.90 2.49 -10.79
CA LYS A 142 -10.38 3.86 -10.74
C LYS A 142 -8.89 3.96 -11.06
N TYR A 143 -8.08 3.04 -10.53
CA TYR A 143 -6.64 3.21 -10.49
C TYR A 143 -5.89 2.30 -11.47
N GLU A 144 -6.46 1.17 -11.90
CA GLU A 144 -5.72 0.18 -12.71
C GLU A 144 -5.14 0.78 -14.00
N SER A 145 -5.96 1.48 -14.79
CA SER A 145 -5.55 2.05 -16.08
C SER A 145 -4.39 3.04 -15.93
N ILE A 146 -4.45 3.92 -14.93
CA ILE A 146 -3.40 4.91 -14.70
C ILE A 146 -2.13 4.24 -14.15
N THR A 147 -2.26 3.23 -13.30
CA THR A 147 -1.12 2.50 -12.75
C THR A 147 -0.40 1.71 -13.84
N LEU A 148 -1.14 1.00 -14.70
CA LEU A 148 -0.57 0.24 -15.82
C LEU A 148 0.24 1.15 -16.75
N LYS A 149 -0.27 2.34 -17.08
CA LYS A 149 0.46 3.34 -17.87
C LYS A 149 1.78 3.76 -17.21
N LYS A 150 1.79 3.93 -15.88
CA LYS A 150 3.00 4.29 -15.11
C LYS A 150 3.99 3.13 -15.02
N ILE A 151 3.52 1.90 -14.82
CA ILE A 151 4.36 0.69 -14.83
C ILE A 151 5.04 0.51 -16.19
N VAL A 152 4.29 0.66 -17.30
CA VAL A 152 4.86 0.60 -18.65
C VAL A 152 5.98 1.62 -18.84
N LYS A 153 5.82 2.85 -18.31
CA LYS A 153 6.88 3.87 -18.35
C LYS A 153 8.10 3.48 -17.50
N LEU A 154 7.89 2.88 -16.33
CA LEU A 154 8.96 2.40 -15.45
C LEU A 154 9.76 1.24 -16.07
N VAL A 155 9.10 0.31 -16.77
CA VAL A 155 9.80 -0.77 -17.50
C VAL A 155 10.63 -0.17 -18.64
N LYS A 156 10.05 0.76 -19.40
CA LYS A 156 10.76 1.44 -20.51
C LYS A 156 11.95 2.29 -20.06
N SER A 157 12.02 2.70 -18.80
CA SER A 157 13.18 3.45 -18.28
C SER A 157 14.38 2.55 -17.93
N GLY A 158 14.26 1.23 -18.11
CA GLY A 158 15.34 0.26 -17.85
C GLY A 158 15.59 -0.01 -16.36
N VAL A 159 14.73 0.50 -15.49
CA VAL A 159 14.83 0.32 -14.03
C VAL A 159 14.33 -1.08 -13.62
N LEU A 160 13.37 -1.62 -14.37
CA LEU A 160 12.87 -2.99 -14.24
C LEU A 160 13.18 -3.75 -15.53
N GLU A 161 13.54 -5.03 -15.43
CA GLU A 161 13.81 -5.88 -16.60
C GLU A 161 12.57 -6.03 -17.49
N GLU A 162 12.74 -6.20 -18.81
CA GLU A 162 11.63 -6.30 -19.78
C GLU A 162 10.68 -7.49 -19.53
N ASN A 163 11.13 -8.49 -18.78
CA ASN A 163 10.33 -9.66 -18.40
C ASN A 163 9.18 -9.32 -17.42
N PHE A 164 9.11 -8.07 -16.95
CA PHE A 164 8.02 -7.51 -16.16
C PHE A 164 6.74 -7.33 -17.01
N LYS A 165 6.11 -8.43 -17.44
CA LYS A 165 4.79 -8.36 -18.08
C LYS A 165 3.76 -7.92 -17.03
N GLY A 166 3.43 -6.62 -17.05
CA GLY A 166 2.53 -5.93 -16.10
C GLY A 166 1.12 -6.53 -15.93
N THR A 167 0.79 -7.56 -16.70
CA THR A 167 -0.41 -8.41 -16.56
C THR A 167 -0.41 -9.33 -15.34
N LEU A 168 0.72 -9.49 -14.64
CA LEU A 168 0.86 -10.40 -13.47
C LEU A 168 0.71 -9.72 -12.11
N LEU A 169 0.57 -8.39 -12.05
CA LEU A 169 0.48 -7.68 -10.76
C LEU A 169 -0.88 -7.83 -10.06
N TRP A 170 -1.88 -8.38 -10.75
CA TRP A 170 -3.28 -8.32 -10.33
C TRP A 170 -4.03 -9.65 -10.38
N LYS A 171 -3.45 -10.71 -10.95
CA LYS A 171 -4.10 -12.03 -11.16
C LYS A 171 -3.44 -13.12 -10.32
#